data_AF-A0A841BA87-F1
#
_entry.id   AF-A0A841BA87-F1
#
_cell.length_a   1.000
_cell.length_b   1.000
_cell.length_c   1.000
_cell.angle_alpha   90.00
_cell.angle_beta   90.00
_cell.angle_gamma   90.00
#
_symmetry.space_group_name_H-M   'P 1'
#
loop_
_entity.id
_entity.type
_entity.pdbx_description
1 polymer ?
#
loop_
_entity_poly.entity_id
_entity_poly.type
_entity_poly.pdbx_seq_one_letter_code
_entity_poly.pdbx_strand_id
1 'polypeptide(L)'
;MTDLNHPWSVTAFLGADACLLDSVRELRARILFDRGRRPAFRRADGSHTDDQDLDFGAWHFIARQHPDGPPLGYIRLSTPATGDNFQSRSYLGAGRYEDLLATQGVEPGRVFEHSRLVVEHRSRKLGLGQYLNALAIGAAHHLGAHAMIGTSGTKDGQDRFHEQFGFRAMPGTRRYVEQYTEDVVIMFHLAADGGGRHHDLVTRLRDEFPRIAASAPAALTGGSPSGRAAPAALADVSGPDRDRWRPTLLAPRDPEDFAALTALLATGDVREVHDTIDEQLAELIRSREPSCRDAAEIEDRKREQLAGLANWEYGTWAWYPWSRRLVHILPRDEFRLVRTDRNRGKVDRPEQRRLLGKRIGIIGLSVGNSAALTFALEGIGGAYALADFDDFSLSNLNRLRAGVHELGVNKAVLSARQMFEIDPYLDIEIHRGGLTEDNIEAFFTGGIDLLIEECDTPWVKVAAREYARDLRIPVVMDCNDRGMLDVERFDLEPDRPLLHGLLGDIKSVDVAELSHQEKVDLILAMVDARRISPELAASFGELGRTLSSWPQLASGVALGGALCGEAARRILLGLPCASGRFYTDLDRQLSPERSTVT
;
A
#
# COMPACT_ATOMS: atom_id res chain seq x y z
N MET A 1 44.17 8.89 -20.54
CA MET A 1 42.97 8.76 -21.40
C MET A 1 41.78 8.40 -20.51
N THR A 2 40.87 9.36 -20.38
CA THR A 2 39.43 9.25 -20.05
C THR A 2 39.01 8.49 -18.78
N ASP A 3 38.99 9.20 -17.65
CA ASP A 3 38.09 8.89 -16.53
C ASP A 3 36.74 9.61 -16.77
N LEU A 4 35.97 9.07 -17.74
CA LEU A 4 34.58 9.43 -18.00
C LEU A 4 33.72 8.62 -17.02
N ASN A 5 33.43 9.11 -15.83
CA ASN A 5 32.40 8.49 -14.98
C ASN A 5 31.76 9.48 -14.02
N HIS A 6 31.13 10.53 -14.56
CA HIS A 6 29.90 11.02 -13.95
C HIS A 6 28.72 10.39 -14.72
N PRO A 7 27.67 9.90 -14.03
CA PRO A 7 26.57 9.15 -14.65
C PRO A 7 25.60 10.06 -15.41
N TRP A 8 26.00 11.28 -15.76
CA TRP A 8 25.12 12.31 -16.30
C TRP A 8 25.52 12.70 -17.72
N SER A 9 24.60 12.53 -18.64
CA SER A 9 24.66 13.12 -19.97
C SER A 9 23.98 14.49 -19.91
N VAL A 10 24.68 15.55 -20.32
CA VAL A 10 24.14 16.91 -20.32
C VAL A 10 24.13 17.50 -21.71
N THR A 11 23.00 18.10 -22.08
CA THR A 11 22.82 18.89 -23.29
C THR A 11 22.81 20.36 -22.91
N ALA A 12 23.55 21.19 -23.64
CA ALA A 12 23.53 22.64 -23.50
C ALA A 12 23.13 23.29 -24.83
N PHE A 13 22.24 24.29 -24.79
CA PHE A 13 21.87 25.06 -25.97
C PHE A 13 21.46 26.49 -25.60
N LEU A 14 21.52 27.40 -26.58
CA LEU A 14 21.06 28.78 -26.45
C LEU A 14 19.59 28.88 -26.88
N GLY A 15 18.75 29.51 -26.06
CA GLY A 15 17.31 29.63 -26.30
C GLY A 15 16.96 30.59 -27.44
N ALA A 16 16.88 30.08 -28.66
CA ALA A 16 16.46 30.85 -29.85
C ALA A 16 15.22 30.27 -30.56
N ASP A 17 14.91 28.99 -30.34
CA ASP A 17 13.78 28.28 -30.94
C ASP A 17 12.61 28.17 -29.95
N ALA A 18 11.46 28.73 -30.31
CA ALA A 18 10.25 28.72 -29.48
C ALA A 18 9.76 27.30 -29.15
N CYS A 19 9.81 26.36 -30.10
CA CYS A 19 9.34 24.98 -29.92
C CYS A 19 10.20 24.22 -28.89
N LEU A 20 11.51 24.44 -28.96
CA LEU A 20 12.48 23.88 -28.02
C LEU A 20 12.27 24.43 -26.59
N LEU A 21 11.93 25.72 -26.48
CA LEU A 21 11.69 26.39 -25.20
C LEU A 21 10.38 25.94 -24.54
N ASP A 22 9.31 25.70 -25.31
CA ASP A 22 8.05 25.18 -24.78
C ASP A 22 8.25 23.80 -24.12
N SER A 23 9.04 22.93 -24.74
CA SER A 23 9.41 21.62 -24.15
C SER A 23 10.20 21.75 -22.84
N VAL A 24 11.08 22.76 -22.72
CA VAL A 24 11.81 23.04 -21.48
C VAL A 24 10.88 23.59 -20.39
N ARG A 25 9.96 24.48 -20.76
CA ARG A 25 8.99 25.07 -19.82
C ARG A 25 8.10 24.00 -19.23
N GLU A 26 7.59 23.09 -20.05
CA GLU A 26 6.78 21.96 -19.59
C GLU A 26 7.58 21.03 -18.65
N LEU A 27 8.80 20.64 -19.03
CA LEU A 27 9.69 19.82 -18.21
C LEU A 27 9.93 20.45 -16.82
N ARG A 28 10.29 21.73 -16.82
CA ARG A 28 10.61 22.51 -15.62
C ARG A 28 9.39 22.62 -14.72
N ALA A 29 8.23 22.95 -15.29
CA ALA A 29 6.96 23.06 -14.58
C ALA A 29 6.52 21.72 -13.96
N ARG A 30 6.67 20.60 -14.67
CA ARG A 30 6.41 19.26 -14.12
C ARG A 30 7.26 18.94 -12.90
N ILE A 31 8.55 19.28 -12.93
CA ILE A 31 9.45 19.07 -11.80
C ILE A 31 9.10 20.01 -10.63
N LEU A 32 8.74 21.27 -10.93
CA LEU A 32 8.37 22.28 -9.93
C LEU A 32 7.02 22.03 -9.27
N PHE A 33 6.05 21.45 -9.97
CA PHE A 33 4.75 21.06 -9.41
C PHE A 33 4.92 20.11 -8.21
N ASP A 34 5.98 19.29 -8.19
CA ASP A 34 6.45 18.49 -7.05
C ASP A 34 5.29 17.74 -6.36
N ARG A 35 4.52 16.99 -7.16
CA ARG A 35 3.33 16.22 -6.73
C ARG A 35 2.25 17.06 -6.05
N GLY A 36 2.07 18.31 -6.48
CA GLY A 36 1.04 19.22 -5.97
C GLY A 36 1.52 20.20 -4.91
N ARG A 37 2.79 20.14 -4.48
CA ARG A 37 3.36 21.11 -3.53
C ARG A 37 3.32 22.55 -4.04
N ARG A 38 3.43 22.75 -5.37
CA ARG A 38 3.37 24.08 -5.99
C ARG A 38 2.31 24.07 -7.11
N PRO A 39 1.02 24.22 -6.77
CA PRO A 39 -0.08 24.01 -7.72
C PRO A 39 -0.10 25.03 -8.88
N ALA A 40 0.49 26.22 -8.70
CA ALA A 40 0.58 27.27 -9.71
C ALA A 40 1.30 26.85 -11.01
N PHE A 41 2.09 25.76 -11.00
CA PHE A 41 2.77 25.23 -12.19
C PHE A 41 1.91 24.26 -13.01
N ARG A 42 0.65 24.05 -12.64
CA ARG A 42 -0.32 23.23 -13.38
C ARG A 42 -1.53 24.09 -13.79
N ARG A 43 -1.84 24.11 -15.09
CA ARG A 43 -3.00 24.80 -15.67
C ARG A 43 -4.28 23.99 -15.39
N ALA A 44 -5.43 24.65 -15.54
CA ALA A 44 -6.75 24.03 -15.35
C ALA A 44 -7.04 22.87 -16.33
N ASP A 45 -6.42 22.90 -17.52
CA ASP A 45 -6.48 21.82 -18.52
C ASP A 45 -5.58 20.61 -18.18
N GLY A 46 -4.86 20.65 -17.06
CA GLY A 46 -3.98 19.60 -16.59
C GLY A 46 -2.53 19.68 -17.10
N SER A 47 -2.23 20.60 -18.02
CA SER A 47 -0.87 20.82 -18.55
C SER A 47 0.05 21.54 -17.54
N HIS A 48 1.37 21.40 -17.71
CA HIS A 48 2.36 22.06 -16.86
C HIS A 48 3.02 23.22 -17.61
N THR A 49 3.12 24.40 -16.99
CA THR A 49 3.73 25.59 -17.61
C THR A 49 4.58 26.40 -16.62
N ASP A 50 5.67 27.02 -17.12
CA ASP A 50 6.52 27.97 -16.39
C ASP A 50 7.04 29.01 -17.40
N ASP A 51 6.16 29.85 -17.91
CA ASP A 51 6.44 30.81 -18.99
C ASP A 51 7.31 31.98 -18.49
N GLN A 52 8.49 32.16 -19.10
CA GLN A 52 9.41 33.25 -18.77
C GLN A 52 10.08 33.83 -20.01
N ASP A 53 10.01 35.16 -20.17
CA ASP A 53 10.67 35.87 -21.27
C ASP A 53 12.19 35.74 -21.22
N LEU A 54 12.75 35.59 -20.01
CA LEU A 54 14.18 35.32 -19.77
C LEU A 54 14.67 33.98 -20.37
N ASP A 55 13.78 33.11 -20.82
CA ASP A 55 14.18 31.88 -21.54
C ASP A 55 14.80 32.19 -22.91
N PHE A 56 14.44 33.29 -23.56
CA PHE A 56 15.02 33.68 -24.85
C PHE A 56 16.42 34.29 -24.64
N GLY A 57 17.41 33.80 -25.38
CA GLY A 57 18.80 34.28 -25.33
C GLY A 57 19.61 33.77 -24.13
N ALA A 58 19.05 32.91 -23.28
CA ALA A 58 19.75 32.25 -22.19
C ALA A 58 20.29 30.86 -22.58
N TRP A 59 21.28 30.37 -21.85
CA TRP A 59 21.77 28.99 -21.95
C TRP A 59 20.91 28.05 -21.10
N HIS A 60 20.53 26.93 -21.68
CA HIS A 60 19.72 25.89 -21.05
C HIS A 60 20.54 24.62 -20.91
N PHE A 61 20.66 24.09 -19.70
CA PHE A 61 21.37 22.84 -19.42
C PHE A 61 20.37 21.79 -18.94
N ILE A 62 20.32 20.65 -19.62
CA ILE A 62 19.43 19.55 -19.28
C ILE A 62 20.24 18.29 -19.05
N ALA A 63 20.13 17.71 -17.87
CA ALA A 63 20.82 16.49 -17.50
C ALA A 63 19.91 15.26 -17.53
N ARG A 64 20.48 14.15 -17.97
CA ARG A 64 19.89 12.81 -18.06
C ARG A 64 20.87 11.78 -17.53
N GLN A 65 20.39 10.60 -17.15
CA GLN A 65 21.27 9.48 -16.79
C GLN A 65 21.94 8.85 -18.02
N HIS A 66 21.24 8.87 -19.17
CA HIS A 66 21.74 8.42 -20.46
C HIS A 66 21.31 9.43 -21.54
N PRO A 67 22.05 9.59 -22.66
CA PRO A 67 21.70 10.55 -23.72
C PRO A 67 20.24 10.44 -24.19
N ASP A 68 19.71 9.21 -24.26
CA ASP A 68 18.35 8.91 -24.72
C ASP A 68 17.32 8.78 -23.58
N GLY A 69 17.73 9.03 -22.32
CA GLY A 69 16.88 8.91 -21.15
C GLY A 69 16.03 10.16 -20.88
N PRO A 70 15.03 10.07 -19.97
CA PRO A 70 14.22 11.22 -19.61
C PRO A 70 15.09 12.29 -18.92
N PRO A 71 14.78 13.58 -19.11
CA PRO A 71 15.43 14.66 -18.39
C PRO A 71 15.14 14.57 -16.88
N LEU A 72 16.21 14.60 -16.07
CA LEU A 72 16.18 14.43 -14.62
C LEU A 72 16.54 15.71 -13.87
N GLY A 73 17.20 16.66 -14.53
CA GLY A 73 17.55 17.95 -13.93
C GLY A 73 17.75 19.03 -14.98
N TYR A 74 17.59 20.28 -14.55
CA TYR A 74 17.67 21.46 -15.39
C TYR A 74 18.27 22.64 -14.62
N ILE A 75 19.05 23.48 -15.31
CA ILE A 75 19.47 24.80 -14.85
C ILE A 75 19.55 25.76 -16.04
N ARG A 76 19.27 27.04 -15.80
CA ARG A 76 19.40 28.12 -16.79
C ARG A 76 20.56 29.04 -16.42
N LEU A 77 21.28 29.52 -17.42
CA LEU A 77 22.30 30.55 -17.30
C LEU A 77 22.02 31.68 -18.30
N SER A 78 21.58 32.82 -17.80
CA SER A 78 21.32 34.03 -18.58
C SER A 78 22.58 34.87 -18.72
N THR A 79 22.75 35.49 -19.89
CA THR A 79 23.94 36.30 -20.23
C THR A 79 23.62 37.79 -20.16
N PRO A 80 24.62 38.70 -20.15
CA PRO A 80 24.39 40.15 -20.16
C PRO A 80 23.47 40.63 -21.29
N ALA A 81 23.42 39.91 -22.43
CA ALA A 81 22.51 40.23 -23.53
C ALA A 81 21.02 40.17 -23.15
N THR A 82 20.70 39.44 -22.08
CA THR A 82 19.35 39.29 -21.51
C THR A 82 19.20 40.01 -20.16
N GLY A 83 20.15 40.89 -19.81
CA GLY A 83 20.27 41.53 -18.49
C GLY A 83 19.04 42.31 -18.03
N ASP A 84 18.27 42.87 -18.97
CA ASP A 84 17.02 43.57 -18.66
C ASP A 84 15.93 42.64 -18.11
N ASN A 85 16.00 41.36 -18.45
CA ASN A 85 15.02 40.34 -18.04
C ASN A 85 15.45 39.54 -16.80
N PHE A 86 16.58 39.88 -16.17
CA PHE A 86 17.10 39.14 -15.00
C PHE A 86 16.08 39.11 -13.85
N GLN A 87 15.87 37.92 -13.28
CA GLN A 87 14.97 37.71 -12.14
C GLN A 87 15.45 38.48 -10.92
N SER A 88 16.76 38.52 -10.69
CA SER A 88 17.39 39.31 -9.63
C SER A 88 17.12 40.82 -9.78
N ARG A 89 17.15 41.34 -11.00
CA ARG A 89 16.83 42.75 -11.29
C ARG A 89 15.35 43.06 -11.06
N SER A 90 14.46 42.21 -11.55
CA SER A 90 13.02 42.31 -11.26
C SER A 90 12.72 42.21 -9.76
N TYR A 91 13.40 41.31 -9.07
CA TYR A 91 13.24 41.07 -7.64
C TYR A 91 13.72 42.27 -6.78
N LEU A 92 14.87 42.86 -7.10
CA LEU A 92 15.43 44.00 -6.35
C LEU A 92 14.84 45.36 -6.76
N GLY A 93 14.38 45.48 -8.00
CA GLY A 93 14.16 46.76 -8.66
C GLY A 93 15.45 47.29 -9.31
N ALA A 94 15.34 47.97 -10.46
CA ALA A 94 16.48 48.35 -11.30
C ALA A 94 17.55 49.17 -10.55
N GLY A 95 17.15 50.21 -9.80
CA GLY A 95 18.10 51.06 -9.07
C GLY A 95 18.87 50.29 -7.99
N ARG A 96 18.18 49.48 -7.18
CA ARG A 96 18.83 48.69 -6.12
C ARG A 96 19.72 47.57 -6.67
N TYR A 97 19.38 47.04 -7.84
CA TYR A 97 20.23 46.11 -8.56
C TYR A 97 21.53 46.77 -9.04
N GLU A 98 21.44 47.96 -9.63
CA GLU A 98 22.61 48.74 -10.08
C GLU A 98 23.50 49.17 -8.91
N ASP A 99 22.91 49.62 -7.81
CA ASP A 99 23.63 49.96 -6.57
C ASP A 99 24.39 48.75 -6.00
N LEU A 100 23.76 47.56 -6.02
CA LEU A 100 24.38 46.32 -5.57
C LEU A 100 25.61 46.00 -6.41
N LEU A 101 25.48 46.05 -7.74
CA LEU A 101 26.59 45.79 -8.66
C LEU A 101 27.73 46.80 -8.48
N ALA A 102 27.40 48.08 -8.36
CA ALA A 102 28.37 49.15 -8.13
C ALA A 102 29.13 48.95 -6.81
N THR A 103 28.43 48.55 -5.74
CA THR A 103 29.04 48.24 -4.44
C THR A 103 30.01 47.05 -4.51
N GLN A 104 29.74 46.09 -5.39
CA GLN A 104 30.63 44.95 -5.65
C GLN A 104 31.73 45.26 -6.68
N GLY A 105 31.75 46.46 -7.29
CA GLY A 105 32.74 46.86 -8.28
C GLY A 105 32.60 46.12 -9.62
N VAL A 106 31.38 45.68 -9.99
CA VAL A 106 31.13 44.89 -11.21
C VAL A 106 30.24 45.65 -12.18
N GLU A 107 30.66 45.75 -13.43
CA GLU A 107 29.86 46.35 -14.50
C GLU A 107 28.74 45.42 -14.96
N PRO A 108 27.50 45.91 -15.20
CA PRO A 108 26.37 45.08 -15.64
C PRO A 108 26.65 44.23 -16.89
N GLY A 109 27.46 44.75 -17.83
CA GLY A 109 27.84 44.06 -19.07
C GLY A 109 28.70 42.80 -18.88
N ARG A 110 29.10 42.48 -17.64
CA ARG A 110 29.93 41.32 -17.28
C ARG A 110 29.26 40.40 -16.24
N VAL A 111 27.97 40.60 -15.96
CA VAL A 111 27.20 39.83 -14.96
C VAL A 111 26.32 38.80 -15.64
N PHE A 112 26.38 37.56 -15.18
CA PHE A 112 25.54 36.46 -15.62
C PHE A 112 24.54 36.09 -14.52
N GLU A 113 23.37 35.56 -14.88
CA GLU A 113 22.38 35.09 -13.91
C GLU A 113 22.14 33.59 -14.04
N HIS A 114 22.39 32.83 -12.97
CA HIS A 114 21.96 31.43 -12.92
C HIS A 114 20.60 31.33 -12.21
N SER A 115 19.67 30.58 -12.80
CA SER A 115 18.31 30.46 -12.28
C SER A 115 17.72 29.09 -12.59
N ARG A 116 16.61 28.76 -11.92
CA ARG A 116 15.81 27.55 -12.18
C ARG A 116 16.59 26.23 -12.08
N LEU A 117 17.50 26.10 -11.11
CA LEU A 117 18.08 24.80 -10.77
C LEU A 117 16.99 23.88 -10.18
N VAL A 118 16.56 22.89 -10.96
CA VAL A 118 15.53 21.92 -10.56
C VAL A 118 16.01 20.49 -10.81
N VAL A 119 15.69 19.58 -9.89
CA VAL A 119 16.04 18.15 -9.98
C VAL A 119 14.83 17.32 -9.61
N GLU A 120 14.52 16.32 -10.44
CA GLU A 120 13.43 15.37 -10.22
C GLU A 120 13.60 14.67 -8.86
N HIS A 121 12.50 14.50 -8.13
CA HIS A 121 12.52 13.98 -6.75
C HIS A 121 13.33 12.68 -6.59
N ARG A 122 13.16 11.72 -7.51
CA ARG A 122 13.88 10.43 -7.51
C ARG A 122 15.40 10.54 -7.74
N SER A 123 15.86 11.68 -8.25
CA SER A 123 17.28 11.94 -8.54
C SER A 123 17.90 12.95 -7.57
N ARG A 124 17.12 13.50 -6.64
CA ARG A 124 17.65 14.29 -5.51
C ARG A 124 18.55 13.36 -4.67
N LYS A 125 19.73 13.86 -4.24
CA LYS A 125 20.80 13.13 -3.52
C LYS A 125 21.79 12.30 -4.37
N LEU A 126 21.59 12.16 -5.69
CA LEU A 126 22.58 11.51 -6.57
C LEU A 126 23.69 12.47 -7.06
N GLY A 127 23.88 13.61 -6.39
CA GLY A 127 24.86 14.63 -6.80
C GLY A 127 24.51 15.43 -8.06
N LEU A 128 23.37 15.17 -8.71
CA LEU A 128 22.99 15.82 -9.97
C LEU A 128 22.89 17.36 -9.86
N GLY A 129 22.31 17.86 -8.75
CA GLY A 129 22.23 19.29 -8.51
C GLY A 129 23.59 19.97 -8.40
N GLN A 130 24.57 19.31 -7.75
CA GLN A 130 25.95 19.80 -7.66
C GLN A 130 26.60 19.88 -9.04
N TYR A 131 26.42 18.84 -9.87
CA TYR A 131 26.96 18.79 -11.22
C TYR A 131 26.39 19.91 -12.12
N LEU A 132 25.06 20.08 -12.14
CA LEU A 132 24.40 21.13 -12.93
C LEU A 132 24.82 22.53 -12.49
N ASN A 133 24.89 22.79 -11.19
CA ASN A 133 25.32 24.09 -10.68
C ASN A 133 26.79 24.37 -11.04
N ALA A 134 27.68 23.37 -10.88
CA ALA A 134 29.08 23.49 -11.26
C ALA A 134 29.24 23.75 -12.77
N LEU A 135 28.42 23.11 -13.61
CA LEU A 135 28.43 23.32 -15.05
C LEU A 135 28.00 24.73 -15.43
N ALA A 136 26.95 25.26 -14.82
CA ALA A 136 26.50 26.64 -15.09
C ALA A 136 27.57 27.67 -14.70
N ILE A 137 28.26 27.47 -13.56
CA ILE A 137 29.37 28.35 -13.14
C ILE A 137 30.55 28.21 -14.10
N GLY A 138 30.93 26.99 -14.46
CA GLY A 138 32.00 26.73 -15.42
C GLY A 138 31.72 27.37 -16.78
N ALA A 139 30.49 27.26 -17.27
CA ALA A 139 30.04 27.92 -18.50
C ALA A 139 30.11 29.45 -18.39
N ALA A 140 29.66 30.04 -17.29
CA ALA A 140 29.76 31.49 -17.07
C ALA A 140 31.22 31.97 -17.09
N HIS A 141 32.14 31.24 -16.44
CA HIS A 141 33.57 31.54 -16.45
C HIS A 141 34.17 31.44 -17.86
N HIS A 142 33.80 30.40 -18.61
CA HIS A 142 34.24 30.25 -20.00
C HIS A 142 33.77 31.41 -20.88
N LEU A 143 32.54 31.88 -20.67
CA LEU A 143 31.93 32.98 -21.40
C LEU A 143 32.41 34.38 -20.93
N GLY A 144 33.34 34.44 -19.98
CA GLY A 144 33.96 35.70 -19.53
C GLY A 144 33.15 36.49 -18.50
N ALA A 145 32.34 35.81 -17.67
CA ALA A 145 31.66 36.43 -16.54
C ALA A 145 32.67 36.99 -15.52
N HIS A 146 32.46 38.20 -15.05
CA HIS A 146 33.15 38.74 -13.86
C HIS A 146 32.40 38.41 -12.57
N ALA A 147 31.07 38.29 -12.65
CA ALA A 147 30.25 37.87 -11.53
C ALA A 147 29.01 37.09 -12.00
N MET A 148 28.47 36.31 -11.06
CA MET A 148 27.18 35.64 -11.19
C MET A 148 26.23 36.11 -10.09
N ILE A 149 24.96 36.26 -10.44
CA ILE A 149 23.88 36.62 -9.52
C ILE A 149 22.71 35.65 -9.68
N GLY A 150 21.86 35.50 -8.67
CA GLY A 150 20.65 34.70 -8.78
C GLY A 150 19.76 34.78 -7.55
N THR A 151 18.49 34.42 -7.69
CA THR A 151 17.57 34.26 -6.57
C THR A 151 17.60 32.82 -6.06
N SER A 152 17.63 32.62 -4.75
CA SER A 152 17.63 31.30 -4.13
C SER A 152 16.59 31.19 -3.02
N GLY A 153 15.86 30.07 -2.99
CA GLY A 153 14.97 29.73 -1.89
C GLY A 153 15.76 29.33 -0.64
N THR A 154 15.20 29.56 0.54
CA THR A 154 15.88 29.29 1.82
C THR A 154 15.25 28.14 2.61
N LYS A 155 13.99 27.76 2.30
CA LYS A 155 13.23 26.75 3.05
C LYS A 155 13.86 25.37 3.00
N ASP A 156 14.31 24.97 1.81
CA ASP A 156 14.95 23.67 1.57
C ASP A 156 16.50 23.79 1.55
N GLY A 157 17.05 24.93 2.00
CA GLY A 157 18.50 25.17 2.12
C GLY A 157 19.25 25.38 0.79
N GLN A 158 18.56 25.86 -0.26
CA GLN A 158 19.18 26.09 -1.58
C GLN A 158 20.21 27.23 -1.55
N ASP A 159 20.00 28.25 -0.72
CA ASP A 159 20.97 29.32 -0.45
C ASP A 159 22.28 28.75 0.09
N ARG A 160 22.19 27.90 1.13
CA ARG A 160 23.36 27.20 1.71
C ARG A 160 24.02 26.22 0.73
N PHE A 161 23.25 25.68 -0.21
CA PHE A 161 23.78 24.85 -1.29
C PHE A 161 24.65 25.69 -2.25
N HIS A 162 24.20 26.88 -2.64
CA HIS A 162 24.99 27.77 -3.51
C HIS A 162 26.25 28.31 -2.80
N GLU A 163 26.21 28.54 -1.48
CA GLU A 163 27.40 28.95 -0.70
C GLU A 163 28.57 27.95 -0.82
N GLN A 164 28.30 26.66 -1.06
CA GLN A 164 29.34 25.66 -1.27
C GLN A 164 30.17 25.93 -2.53
N PHE A 165 29.62 26.69 -3.48
CA PHE A 165 30.26 27.08 -4.73
C PHE A 165 30.86 28.49 -4.68
N GLY A 166 30.90 29.14 -3.51
CA GLY A 166 31.45 30.49 -3.36
C GLY A 166 30.45 31.62 -3.57
N PHE A 167 29.14 31.32 -3.63
CA PHE A 167 28.11 32.35 -3.57
C PHE A 167 27.96 32.90 -2.15
N ARG A 168 27.52 34.15 -2.03
CA ARG A 168 27.24 34.82 -0.76
C ARG A 168 25.84 35.41 -0.80
N ALA A 169 25.07 35.20 0.26
CA ALA A 169 23.76 35.83 0.41
C ALA A 169 23.92 37.34 0.63
N MET A 170 23.22 38.14 -0.16
CA MET A 170 23.32 39.60 -0.12
C MET A 170 22.45 40.17 1.03
N PRO A 171 23.05 40.88 2.00
CA PRO A 171 22.32 41.41 3.15
C PRO A 171 21.14 42.29 2.74
N GLY A 172 20.03 42.17 3.46
CA GLY A 172 18.83 43.00 3.24
C GLY A 172 18.03 42.69 1.96
N THR A 173 18.30 41.57 1.29
CA THR A 173 17.56 41.13 0.09
C THR A 173 16.55 40.00 0.33
N ARG A 174 16.55 39.40 1.53
CA ARG A 174 15.64 38.30 1.87
C ARG A 174 14.20 38.79 2.04
N ARG A 175 13.24 38.18 1.34
CA ARG A 175 11.79 38.39 1.55
C ARG A 175 10.97 37.19 1.10
N TYR A 176 9.76 37.07 1.64
CA TYR A 176 8.78 36.04 1.26
C TYR A 176 8.23 36.28 -0.15
N VAL A 177 8.12 35.21 -0.95
CA VAL A 177 7.55 35.25 -2.29
C VAL A 177 6.42 34.22 -2.40
N GLU A 178 5.19 34.72 -2.56
CA GLU A 178 3.96 33.91 -2.56
C GLU A 178 3.96 32.82 -3.63
N GLN A 179 4.40 33.15 -4.86
CA GLN A 179 4.48 32.19 -5.97
C GLN A 179 5.34 30.95 -5.66
N TYR A 180 6.36 31.09 -4.81
CA TYR A 180 7.24 29.99 -4.41
C TYR A 180 6.88 29.40 -3.04
N THR A 181 5.98 30.06 -2.31
CA THR A 181 5.56 29.68 -0.94
C THR A 181 6.74 29.60 0.06
N GLU A 182 7.77 30.43 -0.14
CA GLU A 182 8.99 30.45 0.67
C GLU A 182 9.73 31.80 0.65
N ASP A 183 10.67 31.99 1.57
CA ASP A 183 11.61 33.11 1.57
C ASP A 183 12.68 32.92 0.51
N VAL A 184 12.88 33.97 -0.30
CA VAL A 184 13.90 34.06 -1.35
C VAL A 184 14.97 35.08 -0.94
N VAL A 185 16.22 34.87 -1.35
CA VAL A 185 17.35 35.79 -1.13
C VAL A 185 18.19 35.92 -2.40
N ILE A 186 18.87 37.06 -2.59
CA ILE A 186 19.83 37.24 -3.68
C ILE A 186 21.17 36.62 -3.28
N MET A 187 21.68 35.75 -4.14
CA MET A 187 23.01 35.17 -4.06
C MET A 187 23.92 35.83 -5.08
N PHE A 188 25.15 36.15 -4.69
CA PHE A 188 26.15 36.80 -5.54
C PHE A 188 27.49 36.07 -5.46
N HIS A 189 28.17 35.94 -6.59
CA HIS A 189 29.44 35.24 -6.71
C HIS A 189 30.39 36.00 -7.64
N LEU A 190 31.63 36.26 -7.19
CA LEU A 190 32.68 36.82 -8.03
C LEU A 190 33.44 35.69 -8.71
N ALA A 191 33.62 35.76 -10.03
CA ALA A 191 34.32 34.70 -10.78
C ALA A 191 35.77 34.50 -10.29
N ALA A 192 36.39 35.56 -9.78
CA ALA A 192 37.72 35.53 -9.17
C ALA A 192 37.80 34.65 -7.90
N ASP A 193 36.68 34.41 -7.20
CA ASP A 193 36.62 33.55 -6.02
C ASP A 193 36.65 32.05 -6.38
N GLY A 194 36.55 31.70 -7.67
CA GLY A 194 36.54 30.32 -8.17
C GLY A 194 35.33 29.51 -7.69
N GLY A 195 35.33 28.18 -7.87
CA GLY A 195 34.15 27.34 -7.56
C GLY A 195 33.93 26.96 -6.09
N GLY A 196 34.45 27.71 -5.11
CA GLY A 196 34.36 27.37 -3.68
C GLY A 196 34.90 25.96 -3.36
N ARG A 197 34.13 25.16 -2.60
CA ARG A 197 34.47 23.75 -2.28
C ARG A 197 34.46 22.82 -3.50
N HIS A 198 33.89 23.28 -4.62
CA HIS A 198 33.78 22.52 -5.87
C HIS A 198 34.68 23.10 -6.98
N HIS A 199 35.74 23.84 -6.62
CA HIS A 199 36.64 24.50 -7.56
C HIS A 199 37.11 23.58 -8.69
N ASP A 200 37.62 22.38 -8.37
CA ASP A 200 38.14 21.45 -9.38
C ASP A 200 37.07 20.97 -10.37
N LEU A 201 35.84 20.76 -9.89
CA LEU A 201 34.71 20.36 -10.72
C LEU A 201 34.28 21.52 -11.65
N VAL A 202 34.21 22.74 -11.12
CA VAL A 202 33.89 23.95 -11.91
C VAL A 202 34.95 24.20 -12.99
N THR A 203 36.24 24.10 -12.63
CA THR A 203 37.35 24.28 -13.58
C THR A 203 37.31 23.24 -14.70
N ARG A 204 37.08 21.97 -14.36
CA ARG A 204 36.91 20.91 -15.37
C ARG A 204 35.73 21.17 -16.29
N LEU A 205 34.56 21.50 -15.74
CA LEU A 205 33.34 21.74 -16.52
C LEU A 205 33.42 23.02 -17.36
N ARG A 206 34.18 24.03 -16.92
CA ARG A 206 34.54 25.21 -17.73
C ARG A 206 35.29 24.79 -19.00
N ASP A 207 36.27 23.92 -18.85
CA ASP A 207 37.10 23.46 -19.97
C ASP A 207 36.31 22.50 -20.90
N GLU A 208 35.36 21.75 -20.35
CA GLU A 208 34.45 20.87 -21.12
C GLU A 208 33.27 21.60 -21.79
N PHE A 209 32.87 22.77 -21.28
CA PHE A 209 31.68 23.48 -21.75
C PHE A 209 31.62 23.70 -23.26
N PRO A 210 32.71 24.09 -23.97
CA PRO A 210 32.67 24.23 -25.44
C PRO A 210 32.25 22.96 -26.16
N ARG A 211 32.71 21.79 -25.67
CA ARG A 211 32.33 20.48 -26.22
C ARG A 211 30.86 20.17 -25.93
N ILE A 212 30.38 20.48 -24.72
CA ILE A 212 28.98 20.29 -24.32
C ILE A 212 28.04 21.19 -25.14
N ALA A 213 28.44 22.44 -25.39
CA ALA A 213 27.70 23.41 -26.19
C ALA A 213 27.70 23.11 -27.70
N ALA A 214 28.74 22.43 -28.20
CA ALA A 214 28.82 22.00 -29.61
C ALA A 214 27.99 20.75 -29.91
N SER A 215 27.51 20.04 -28.88
CA SER A 215 26.59 18.91 -29.05
C SER A 215 25.25 19.41 -29.60
N ALA A 216 24.76 18.80 -30.68
CA ALA A 216 23.41 19.10 -31.16
C ALA A 216 22.37 18.88 -30.04
N PRO A 217 21.32 19.71 -29.94
CA PRO A 217 20.24 19.47 -29.00
C PRO A 217 19.58 18.13 -29.37
N ALA A 218 19.90 17.07 -28.62
CA ALA A 218 19.20 15.79 -28.73
C ALA A 218 17.71 16.04 -28.51
N ALA A 219 16.85 15.25 -29.17
CA ALA A 219 15.39 15.38 -29.05
C ALA A 219 15.00 15.51 -27.56
N LEU A 220 14.47 16.67 -27.18
CA LEU A 220 14.13 16.97 -25.78
C LEU A 220 13.07 16.00 -25.23
N THR A 221 12.33 15.36 -26.14
CA THR A 221 11.29 14.37 -25.94
C THR A 221 11.79 12.96 -26.30
N GLY A 222 12.98 12.57 -25.84
CA GLY A 222 13.44 11.18 -25.88
C GLY A 222 12.74 10.34 -24.81
N GLY A 223 11.52 9.88 -25.10
CA GLY A 223 10.82 8.86 -24.33
C GLY A 223 11.19 7.46 -24.82
N SER A 224 12.46 7.09 -24.81
CA SER A 224 12.82 5.69 -25.07
C SER A 224 12.91 4.98 -23.71
N PRO A 225 12.03 4.00 -23.41
CA PRO A 225 12.17 3.21 -22.20
C PRO A 225 13.55 2.56 -22.22
N SER A 226 14.23 2.51 -21.07
CA SER A 226 15.49 1.80 -20.94
C SER A 226 15.29 0.34 -21.37
N GLY A 227 15.63 0.04 -22.63
CA GLY A 227 15.22 -1.15 -23.35
C GLY A 227 16.09 -2.35 -23.03
N ARG A 228 16.22 -2.72 -21.74
CA ARG A 228 16.52 -4.12 -21.46
C ARG A 228 15.22 -4.88 -21.64
N ALA A 229 15.13 -5.63 -22.74
CA ALA A 229 14.08 -6.62 -22.88
C ALA A 229 14.09 -7.52 -21.62
N ALA A 230 12.90 -7.84 -21.10
CA ALA A 230 12.80 -8.84 -20.06
C ALA A 230 13.52 -10.11 -20.55
N PRO A 231 14.34 -10.78 -19.71
CA PRO A 231 14.86 -12.09 -20.05
C PRO A 231 13.72 -12.97 -20.57
N ALA A 232 13.88 -13.60 -21.72
CA ALA A 232 12.82 -14.43 -22.34
C ALA A 232 12.24 -15.46 -21.33
N ALA A 233 13.13 -16.02 -20.50
CA ALA A 233 12.76 -16.93 -19.43
C ALA A 233 11.72 -16.38 -18.45
N LEU A 234 11.62 -15.06 -18.20
CA LEU A 234 10.58 -14.48 -17.34
C LEU A 234 9.19 -14.43 -18.00
N ALA A 235 9.13 -14.34 -19.33
CA ALA A 235 7.86 -14.35 -20.05
C ALA A 235 7.29 -15.76 -20.21
N ASP A 236 8.16 -16.78 -20.18
CA ASP A 236 7.80 -18.18 -20.39
C ASP A 236 7.47 -18.93 -19.07
N VAL A 237 7.70 -18.33 -17.90
CA VAL A 237 7.28 -18.95 -16.63
C VAL A 237 5.77 -18.80 -16.48
N SER A 238 5.06 -19.93 -16.38
CA SER A 238 3.64 -19.92 -16.03
C SER A 238 3.41 -19.25 -14.68
N GLY A 239 2.46 -18.33 -14.64
CA GLY A 239 2.04 -17.69 -13.39
C GLY A 239 1.50 -18.72 -12.38
N PRO A 240 1.50 -18.40 -11.07
CA PRO A 240 0.92 -19.28 -10.07
C PRO A 240 -0.58 -19.48 -10.34
N ASP A 241 -1.10 -20.66 -10.00
CA ASP A 241 -2.54 -20.90 -10.04
C ASP A 241 -3.24 -20.01 -9.01
N ARG A 242 -4.10 -19.12 -9.49
CA ARG A 242 -4.87 -18.17 -8.66
C ARG A 242 -6.29 -18.64 -8.39
N ASP A 243 -6.70 -19.73 -9.01
CA ASP A 243 -8.08 -20.19 -9.05
C ASP A 243 -8.31 -21.47 -8.27
N ARG A 244 -7.31 -22.29 -7.98
CA ARG A 244 -7.51 -23.47 -7.14
C ARG A 244 -7.42 -23.12 -5.66
N TRP A 245 -8.42 -23.54 -4.90
CA TRP A 245 -8.56 -23.19 -3.48
C TRP A 245 -9.12 -24.31 -2.62
N ARG A 246 -9.69 -25.36 -3.23
CA ARG A 246 -10.13 -26.55 -2.51
C ARG A 246 -9.01 -27.59 -2.48
N PRO A 247 -8.69 -28.16 -1.31
CA PRO A 247 -7.82 -29.33 -1.26
C PRO A 247 -8.54 -30.56 -1.83
N THR A 248 -7.78 -31.54 -2.31
CA THR A 248 -8.29 -32.87 -2.60
C THR A 248 -7.96 -33.78 -1.43
N LEU A 249 -8.96 -34.43 -0.85
CA LEU A 249 -8.80 -35.35 0.26
C LEU A 249 -8.90 -36.77 -0.27
N LEU A 250 -7.90 -37.60 0.02
CA LEU A 250 -7.78 -38.95 -0.53
C LEU A 250 -7.59 -39.94 0.63
N ALA A 251 -8.59 -40.78 0.90
CA ALA A 251 -8.52 -41.84 1.89
C ALA A 251 -8.03 -43.14 1.23
N PRO A 252 -6.80 -43.62 1.47
CA PRO A 252 -6.23 -44.74 0.72
C PRO A 252 -6.98 -46.07 0.82
N ARG A 253 -7.88 -46.20 1.80
CA ARG A 253 -8.76 -47.36 1.96
C ARG A 253 -9.87 -47.41 0.94
N ASP A 254 -10.24 -46.27 0.37
CA ASP A 254 -11.15 -46.20 -0.76
C ASP A 254 -10.36 -46.49 -2.07
N PRO A 255 -10.77 -47.47 -2.88
CA PRO A 255 -10.05 -47.83 -4.09
C PRO A 255 -9.93 -46.70 -5.12
N GLU A 256 -10.91 -45.80 -5.19
CA GLU A 256 -10.89 -44.67 -6.13
C GLU A 256 -9.88 -43.63 -5.66
N ASP A 257 -9.89 -43.30 -4.37
CA ASP A 257 -8.92 -42.37 -3.76
C ASP A 257 -7.49 -42.93 -3.82
N PHE A 258 -7.30 -44.23 -3.63
CA PHE A 258 -5.99 -44.87 -3.79
C PHE A 258 -5.46 -44.73 -5.23
N ALA A 259 -6.32 -44.97 -6.22
CA ALA A 259 -5.96 -44.81 -7.63
C ALA A 259 -5.64 -43.33 -7.96
N ALA A 260 -6.43 -42.39 -7.42
CA ALA A 260 -6.21 -40.96 -7.58
C ALA A 260 -4.91 -40.47 -6.91
N LEU A 261 -4.59 -40.96 -5.71
CA LEU A 261 -3.33 -40.68 -5.02
C LEU A 261 -2.12 -41.18 -5.82
N THR A 262 -2.21 -42.41 -6.32
CA THR A 262 -1.15 -43.00 -7.16
C THR A 262 -0.96 -42.19 -8.45
N ALA A 263 -2.05 -41.80 -9.10
CA ALA A 263 -2.01 -40.96 -10.30
C ALA A 263 -1.40 -39.58 -10.01
N LEU A 264 -1.79 -38.94 -8.89
CA LEU A 264 -1.24 -37.65 -8.46
C LEU A 264 0.27 -37.71 -8.28
N LEU A 265 0.78 -38.74 -7.57
CA LEU A 265 2.21 -38.91 -7.35
C LEU A 265 2.99 -39.13 -8.66
N ALA A 266 2.38 -39.76 -9.65
CA ALA A 266 3.00 -39.98 -10.96
C ALA A 266 3.12 -38.71 -11.82
N THR A 267 2.33 -37.66 -11.55
CA THR A 267 2.34 -36.42 -12.35
C THR A 267 3.61 -35.57 -12.19
N GLY A 268 4.33 -35.71 -11.07
CA GLY A 268 5.37 -34.77 -10.66
C GLY A 268 4.84 -33.43 -10.14
N ASP A 269 3.52 -33.29 -9.95
CA ASP A 269 2.92 -32.07 -9.40
C ASP A 269 3.20 -31.91 -7.92
N VAL A 270 3.35 -33.00 -7.16
CA VAL A 270 3.68 -32.95 -5.74
C VAL A 270 5.11 -32.46 -5.56
N ARG A 271 5.27 -31.29 -4.95
CA ARG A 271 6.58 -30.69 -4.65
C ARG A 271 7.14 -31.20 -3.33
N GLU A 272 6.29 -31.30 -2.32
CA GLU A 272 6.66 -31.68 -0.94
C GLU A 272 5.61 -32.64 -0.36
N VAL A 273 6.07 -33.70 0.31
CA VAL A 273 5.24 -34.64 1.06
C VAL A 273 5.53 -34.47 2.54
N HIS A 274 4.49 -34.29 3.34
CA HIS A 274 4.55 -34.15 4.79
C HIS A 274 3.78 -35.31 5.43
N ASP A 275 4.49 -36.31 5.92
CA ASP A 275 3.89 -37.46 6.60
C ASP A 275 4.34 -37.50 8.06
N THR A 276 3.43 -37.14 8.95
CA THR A 276 3.62 -37.15 10.41
C THR A 276 2.49 -37.91 11.11
N ILE A 277 1.90 -38.89 10.43
CA ILE A 277 0.72 -39.61 10.95
C ILE A 277 1.03 -40.33 12.26
N ASP A 278 2.26 -40.81 12.43
CA ASP A 278 2.69 -41.49 13.65
C ASP A 278 2.68 -40.55 14.87
N GLU A 279 3.20 -39.32 14.72
CA GLU A 279 3.12 -38.31 15.78
C GLU A 279 1.68 -37.90 16.06
N GLN A 280 0.87 -37.73 15.01
CA GLN A 280 -0.55 -37.40 15.16
C GLN A 280 -1.33 -38.50 15.89
N LEU A 281 -1.05 -39.77 15.63
CA LEU A 281 -1.64 -40.89 16.36
C LEU A 281 -1.25 -40.85 17.84
N ALA A 282 0.01 -40.52 18.17
CA ALA A 282 0.41 -40.32 19.56
C ALA A 282 -0.36 -39.18 20.24
N GLU A 283 -0.60 -38.07 19.54
CA GLU A 283 -1.44 -36.97 20.05
C GLU A 283 -2.90 -37.40 20.23
N LEU A 284 -3.47 -38.15 19.29
CA LEU A 284 -4.82 -38.72 19.39
C LEU A 284 -4.99 -39.58 20.64
N ILE A 285 -4.06 -40.50 20.89
CA ILE A 285 -4.08 -41.33 22.10
C ILE A 285 -4.04 -40.46 23.35
N ARG A 286 -3.13 -39.47 23.43
CA ARG A 286 -3.03 -38.58 24.60
C ARG A 286 -4.28 -37.71 24.80
N SER A 287 -4.93 -37.26 23.73
CA SER A 287 -6.16 -36.46 23.82
C SER A 287 -7.37 -37.29 24.27
N ARG A 288 -7.40 -38.60 23.98
CA ARG A 288 -8.43 -39.54 24.45
C ARG A 288 -8.14 -40.05 25.87
N GLU A 289 -6.89 -40.36 26.16
CA GLU A 289 -6.41 -40.95 27.42
C GLU A 289 -5.24 -40.16 28.00
N PRO A 290 -5.47 -38.98 28.64
CA PRO A 290 -4.39 -38.12 29.15
C PRO A 290 -3.50 -38.74 30.24
N SER A 291 -3.95 -39.85 30.85
CA SER A 291 -3.19 -40.63 31.81
C SER A 291 -2.12 -41.52 31.15
N CYS A 292 -2.28 -41.87 29.87
CA CYS A 292 -1.35 -42.67 29.09
C CYS A 292 -0.10 -41.83 28.77
N ARG A 293 0.94 -41.96 29.60
CA ARG A 293 2.19 -41.18 29.49
C ARG A 293 3.39 -42.03 29.08
N ASP A 294 3.31 -43.34 29.27
CA ASP A 294 4.40 -44.24 28.93
C ASP A 294 4.49 -44.43 27.41
N ALA A 295 5.72 -44.45 26.89
CA ALA A 295 5.94 -44.55 25.45
C ALA A 295 5.52 -45.92 24.90
N ALA A 296 5.77 -47.01 25.64
CA ALA A 296 5.38 -48.35 25.20
C ALA A 296 3.84 -48.49 25.22
N GLU A 297 3.18 -47.95 26.24
CA GLU A 297 1.72 -47.91 26.29
C GLU A 297 1.12 -47.15 25.10
N ILE A 298 1.69 -45.99 24.72
CA ILE A 298 1.25 -45.23 23.55
C ILE A 298 1.42 -46.07 22.27
N GLU A 299 2.57 -46.74 22.09
CA GLU A 299 2.80 -47.60 20.92
C GLU A 299 1.82 -48.79 20.86
N ASP A 300 1.44 -49.36 22.00
CA ASP A 300 0.44 -50.42 22.07
C ASP A 300 -0.93 -49.90 21.63
N ARG A 301 -1.34 -48.72 22.14
CA ARG A 301 -2.59 -48.06 21.74
C ARG A 301 -2.61 -47.63 20.28
N LYS A 302 -1.47 -47.22 19.70
CA LYS A 302 -1.36 -46.97 18.25
C LYS A 302 -1.64 -48.23 17.44
N ARG A 303 -1.07 -49.37 17.83
CA ARG A 303 -1.32 -50.65 17.14
C ARG A 303 -2.79 -51.07 17.23
N GLU A 304 -3.43 -50.84 18.37
CA GLU A 304 -4.88 -51.01 18.53
C GLU A 304 -5.67 -50.08 17.60
N GLN A 305 -5.32 -48.79 17.55
CA GLN A 305 -5.97 -47.78 16.71
C GLN A 305 -5.85 -48.10 15.21
N LEU A 306 -4.67 -48.56 14.76
CA LEU A 306 -4.42 -48.94 13.37
C LEU A 306 -5.18 -50.21 12.98
N ALA A 307 -5.53 -51.07 13.94
CA ALA A 307 -6.29 -52.30 13.72
C ALA A 307 -5.72 -53.18 12.58
N GLY A 308 -4.39 -53.22 12.45
CA GLY A 308 -3.66 -54.00 11.43
C GLY A 308 -3.40 -53.27 10.11
N LEU A 309 -3.83 -52.02 9.95
CA LEU A 309 -3.47 -51.17 8.81
C LEU A 309 -2.01 -50.71 8.90
N ALA A 310 -1.36 -50.51 7.76
CA ALA A 310 -0.11 -49.78 7.73
C ALA A 310 -0.37 -48.28 7.95
N ASN A 311 0.62 -47.55 8.49
CA ASN A 311 0.48 -46.12 8.77
C ASN A 311 0.00 -45.33 7.54
N TRP A 312 0.60 -45.56 6.36
CA TRP A 312 0.26 -44.82 5.12
C TRP A 312 -1.19 -45.03 4.65
N GLU A 313 -1.84 -46.12 5.07
CA GLU A 313 -3.24 -46.44 4.76
C GLU A 313 -4.23 -45.80 5.74
N TYR A 314 -3.73 -45.36 6.90
CA TYR A 314 -4.54 -44.85 7.99
C TYR A 314 -4.74 -43.34 7.89
N GLY A 315 -5.98 -42.91 7.67
CA GLY A 315 -6.34 -41.49 7.62
C GLY A 315 -6.55 -40.99 6.20
N THR A 316 -6.12 -39.76 5.95
CA THR A 316 -6.41 -39.02 4.73
C THR A 316 -5.15 -38.31 4.25
N TRP A 317 -4.89 -38.37 2.95
CA TRP A 317 -3.90 -37.54 2.29
C TRP A 317 -4.57 -36.28 1.72
N ALA A 318 -4.22 -35.12 2.26
CA ALA A 318 -4.69 -33.82 1.80
C ALA A 318 -3.71 -33.21 0.80
N TRP A 319 -4.15 -33.06 -0.45
CA TRP A 319 -3.42 -32.40 -1.52
C TRP A 319 -3.81 -30.92 -1.63
N TYR A 320 -2.85 -30.03 -1.48
CA TYR A 320 -3.02 -28.57 -1.61
C TYR A 320 -2.42 -28.09 -2.94
N PRO A 321 -3.22 -27.96 -4.01
CA PRO A 321 -2.70 -27.68 -5.34
C PRO A 321 -1.99 -26.33 -5.48
N TRP A 322 -2.35 -25.33 -4.68
CA TRP A 322 -1.72 -23.99 -4.73
C TRP A 322 -0.31 -23.97 -4.14
N SER A 323 -0.04 -24.76 -3.11
CA SER A 323 1.29 -24.86 -2.48
C SER A 323 2.08 -26.06 -2.98
N ARG A 324 1.43 -26.95 -3.75
CA ARG A 324 1.94 -28.22 -4.25
C ARG A 324 2.42 -29.16 -3.12
N ARG A 325 1.73 -29.12 -1.98
CA ARG A 325 2.02 -29.96 -0.81
C ARG A 325 1.00 -31.07 -0.66
N LEU A 326 1.50 -32.28 -0.39
CA LEU A 326 0.70 -33.43 -0.01
C LEU A 326 0.95 -33.71 1.48
N VAL A 327 -0.09 -33.71 2.31
CA VAL A 327 0.03 -33.81 3.77
C VAL A 327 -0.82 -34.98 4.28
N HIS A 328 -0.21 -35.88 5.06
CA HIS A 328 -0.90 -37.01 5.68
C HIS A 328 -1.50 -36.60 7.02
N ILE A 329 -2.80 -36.82 7.21
CA ILE A 329 -3.53 -36.39 8.40
C ILE A 329 -4.49 -37.45 8.91
N LEU A 330 -4.82 -37.37 10.20
CA LEU A 330 -5.86 -38.19 10.83
C LEU A 330 -7.22 -38.09 10.10
N PRO A 331 -8.09 -39.12 10.19
CA PRO A 331 -9.48 -39.04 9.76
C PRO A 331 -10.22 -37.84 10.36
N ARG A 332 -11.22 -37.33 9.64
CA ARG A 332 -11.95 -36.08 9.94
C ARG A 332 -12.23 -35.83 11.43
N ASP A 333 -12.90 -36.77 12.09
CA ASP A 333 -13.35 -36.59 13.47
C ASP A 333 -12.18 -36.62 14.46
N GLU A 334 -11.16 -37.41 14.17
CA GLU A 334 -9.96 -37.55 15.00
C GLU A 334 -9.03 -36.35 14.86
N PHE A 335 -8.85 -35.86 13.63
CA PHE A 335 -8.13 -34.62 13.35
C PHE A 335 -8.73 -33.45 14.12
N ARG A 336 -10.06 -33.27 14.04
CA ARG A 336 -10.76 -32.21 14.77
C ARG A 336 -10.66 -32.40 16.28
N LEU A 337 -10.79 -33.63 16.77
CA LEU A 337 -10.67 -33.97 18.19
C LEU A 337 -9.33 -33.55 18.78
N VAL A 338 -8.23 -33.84 18.08
CA VAL A 338 -6.87 -33.50 18.51
C VAL A 338 -6.66 -31.98 18.44
N ARG A 339 -7.02 -31.36 17.31
CA ARG A 339 -6.84 -29.92 17.06
C ARG A 339 -7.50 -29.04 18.12
N THR A 340 -8.70 -29.41 18.58
CA THR A 340 -9.46 -28.64 19.57
C THR A 340 -9.32 -29.15 21.00
N ASP A 341 -8.44 -30.12 21.27
CA ASP A 341 -8.28 -30.67 22.62
C ASP A 341 -7.82 -29.61 23.63
N ARG A 342 -6.95 -28.69 23.21
CA ARG A 342 -6.45 -27.58 24.04
C ARG A 342 -7.46 -26.44 24.25
N ASN A 343 -8.63 -26.51 23.62
CA ASN A 343 -9.72 -25.55 23.86
C ASN A 343 -10.62 -25.98 25.03
N ARG A 344 -10.52 -27.25 25.47
CA ARG A 344 -11.36 -27.83 26.54
C ARG A 344 -11.18 -27.09 27.86
N GLY A 345 -12.26 -26.97 28.64
CA GLY A 345 -12.32 -26.10 29.82
C GLY A 345 -12.68 -24.64 29.51
N LYS A 346 -12.59 -24.23 28.23
CA LYS A 346 -13.21 -22.99 27.72
C LYS A 346 -14.36 -23.28 26.76
N VAL A 347 -14.18 -24.30 25.90
CA VAL A 347 -15.19 -24.82 24.98
C VAL A 347 -15.11 -26.34 24.99
N ASP A 348 -16.09 -27.00 25.58
CA ASP A 348 -16.08 -28.45 25.79
C ASP A 348 -16.59 -29.22 24.57
N ARG A 349 -16.32 -30.53 24.50
CA ARG A 349 -16.60 -31.37 23.32
C ARG A 349 -18.05 -31.25 22.79
N PRO A 350 -19.11 -31.21 23.62
CA PRO A 350 -20.47 -31.00 23.12
C PRO A 350 -20.65 -29.64 22.43
N GLU A 351 -20.04 -28.60 22.97
CA GLU A 351 -20.08 -27.24 22.41
C GLU A 351 -19.28 -27.15 21.11
N GLN A 352 -18.08 -27.75 21.08
CA GLN A 352 -17.26 -27.87 19.87
C GLN A 352 -18.03 -28.55 18.73
N ARG A 353 -18.72 -29.66 19.02
CA ARG A 353 -19.58 -30.33 18.03
C ARG A 353 -20.72 -29.43 17.57
N ARG A 354 -21.36 -28.70 18.48
CA ARG A 354 -22.45 -27.79 18.12
C ARG A 354 -21.95 -26.65 17.23
N LEU A 355 -20.79 -26.07 17.54
CA LEU A 355 -20.16 -25.03 16.74
C LEU A 355 -19.77 -25.54 15.35
N LEU A 356 -19.16 -26.73 15.25
CA LEU A 356 -18.82 -27.35 13.96
C LEU A 356 -20.05 -27.67 13.10
N GLY A 357 -21.24 -27.79 13.69
CA GLY A 357 -22.50 -27.96 12.99
C GLY A 357 -23.07 -26.65 12.40
N LYS A 358 -22.40 -25.51 12.57
CA LYS A 358 -22.87 -24.20 12.13
C LYS A 358 -22.32 -23.80 10.77
N ARG A 359 -23.13 -23.04 10.01
CA ARG A 359 -22.75 -22.38 8.76
C ARG A 359 -22.61 -20.87 8.98
N ILE A 360 -21.45 -20.32 8.61
CA ILE A 360 -21.12 -18.91 8.83
C ILE A 360 -21.05 -18.18 7.47
N GLY A 361 -21.75 -17.06 7.33
CA GLY A 361 -21.56 -16.15 6.20
C GLY A 361 -20.51 -15.10 6.55
N ILE A 362 -19.55 -14.83 5.65
CA ILE A 362 -18.58 -13.74 5.81
C ILE A 362 -18.53 -12.91 4.54
N ILE A 363 -18.85 -11.63 4.65
CA ILE A 363 -18.83 -10.66 3.55
C ILE A 363 -17.70 -9.67 3.80
N GLY A 364 -16.77 -9.54 2.86
CA GLY A 364 -15.56 -8.75 3.02
C GLY A 364 -14.45 -9.53 3.73
N LEU A 365 -13.36 -9.78 3.02
CA LEU A 365 -12.26 -10.66 3.43
C LEU A 365 -10.90 -9.97 3.39
N SER A 366 -10.92 -8.64 3.52
CA SER A 366 -9.76 -7.92 4.05
C SER A 366 -9.78 -7.99 5.58
N VAL A 367 -10.67 -7.26 6.24
CA VAL A 367 -10.78 -7.28 7.71
C VAL A 367 -11.40 -8.59 8.18
N GLY A 368 -12.49 -9.04 7.54
CA GLY A 368 -13.17 -10.30 7.89
C GLY A 368 -12.33 -11.56 7.75
N ASN A 369 -11.17 -11.51 7.10
CA ASN A 369 -10.19 -12.60 7.13
C ASN A 369 -9.73 -12.91 8.57
N SER A 370 -9.57 -11.90 9.44
CA SER A 370 -9.15 -12.12 10.83
C SER A 370 -10.19 -12.92 11.61
N ALA A 371 -11.49 -12.65 11.39
CA ALA A 371 -12.59 -13.43 11.94
C ALA A 371 -12.59 -14.86 11.36
N ALA A 372 -12.50 -15.00 10.04
CA ALA A 372 -12.48 -16.31 9.36
C ALA A 372 -11.37 -17.23 9.89
N LEU A 373 -10.15 -16.70 10.06
CA LEU A 373 -9.02 -17.47 10.59
C LEU A 373 -9.19 -17.78 12.09
N THR A 374 -9.67 -16.82 12.89
CA THR A 374 -9.99 -17.07 14.31
C THR A 374 -11.02 -18.20 14.44
N PHE A 375 -12.05 -18.19 13.60
CA PHE A 375 -13.14 -19.17 13.64
C PHE A 375 -12.64 -20.55 13.24
N ALA A 376 -11.84 -20.64 12.17
CA ALA A 376 -11.19 -21.89 11.78
C ALA A 376 -10.32 -22.43 12.92
N LEU A 377 -9.46 -21.60 13.54
CA LEU A 377 -8.58 -21.99 14.65
C LEU A 377 -9.35 -22.50 15.87
N GLU A 378 -10.47 -21.88 16.23
CA GLU A 378 -11.26 -22.28 17.40
C GLU A 378 -12.29 -23.38 17.12
N GLY A 379 -12.55 -23.69 15.84
CA GLY A 379 -13.59 -24.64 15.43
C GLY A 379 -15.00 -24.07 15.48
N ILE A 380 -15.15 -22.75 15.26
CA ILE A 380 -16.43 -22.05 15.17
C ILE A 380 -16.97 -22.20 13.74
N GLY A 381 -17.98 -23.03 13.53
CA GLY A 381 -18.50 -23.31 12.18
C GLY A 381 -17.71 -24.41 11.47
N GLY A 382 -18.45 -25.33 10.84
CA GLY A 382 -17.89 -26.36 9.96
C GLY A 382 -18.17 -26.08 8.49
N ALA A 383 -19.05 -25.11 8.20
CA ALA A 383 -19.39 -24.66 6.87
C ALA A 383 -19.33 -23.13 6.76
N TYR A 384 -18.96 -22.61 5.59
CA TYR A 384 -18.77 -21.17 5.36
C TYR A 384 -19.25 -20.75 3.98
N ALA A 385 -19.85 -19.56 3.89
CA ALA A 385 -20.07 -18.83 2.65
C ALA A 385 -19.23 -17.55 2.69
N LEU A 386 -18.30 -17.41 1.75
CA LEU A 386 -17.30 -16.34 1.72
C LEU A 386 -17.54 -15.44 0.51
N ALA A 387 -17.70 -14.12 0.69
CA ALA A 387 -17.94 -13.19 -0.40
C ALA A 387 -16.96 -12.02 -0.39
N ASP A 388 -16.15 -11.89 -1.46
CA ASP A 388 -15.27 -10.74 -1.68
C ASP A 388 -14.89 -10.68 -3.18
N PHE A 389 -14.99 -9.48 -3.78
CA PHE A 389 -14.70 -9.27 -5.20
C PHE A 389 -13.27 -8.79 -5.48
N ASP A 390 -12.54 -8.35 -4.46
CA ASP A 390 -11.22 -7.76 -4.62
C ASP A 390 -10.12 -8.82 -4.70
N ASP A 391 -9.06 -8.48 -5.43
CA ASP A 391 -7.78 -9.17 -5.36
C ASP A 391 -6.91 -8.64 -4.22
N PHE A 392 -6.04 -9.51 -3.71
CA PHE A 392 -5.02 -9.15 -2.74
C PHE A 392 -3.95 -8.27 -3.38
N SER A 393 -3.82 -7.04 -2.88
CA SER A 393 -2.88 -6.04 -3.40
C SER A 393 -1.79 -5.67 -2.38
N LEU A 394 -0.73 -5.01 -2.86
CA LEU A 394 0.41 -4.60 -2.02
C LEU A 394 -0.01 -3.74 -0.82
N SER A 395 -1.03 -2.89 -0.98
CA SER A 395 -1.52 -2.03 0.11
C SER A 395 -2.26 -2.82 1.21
N ASN A 396 -2.68 -4.06 0.95
CA ASN A 396 -3.36 -4.90 1.94
C ASN A 396 -2.40 -5.61 2.90
N LEU A 397 -1.12 -5.76 2.55
CA LEU A 397 -0.09 -6.42 3.38
C LEU A 397 0.11 -5.77 4.76
N ASN A 398 -0.42 -4.56 4.97
CA ASN A 398 -0.37 -3.90 6.27
C ASN A 398 -1.33 -4.52 7.32
N ARG A 399 -2.31 -5.33 6.90
CA ARG A 399 -3.37 -5.83 7.80
C ARG A 399 -3.97 -7.19 7.42
N LEU A 400 -3.94 -7.58 6.15
CA LEU A 400 -4.37 -8.88 5.68
C LEU A 400 -3.17 -9.81 5.63
N ARG A 401 -3.22 -10.90 6.41
CA ARG A 401 -2.09 -11.83 6.57
C ARG A 401 -1.94 -12.68 5.31
N ALA A 402 -0.92 -12.43 4.48
CA ALA A 402 -0.52 -13.31 3.39
C ALA A 402 0.92 -13.04 2.94
N GLY A 403 1.51 -13.95 2.16
CA GLY A 403 2.84 -13.76 1.59
C GLY A 403 2.82 -12.87 0.34
N VAL A 404 3.93 -12.20 0.03
CA VAL A 404 4.07 -11.35 -1.18
C VAL A 404 3.87 -12.10 -2.50
N HIS A 405 3.96 -13.43 -2.49
CA HIS A 405 3.74 -14.29 -3.66
C HIS A 405 2.25 -14.52 -3.97
N GLU A 406 1.34 -14.16 -3.06
CA GLU A 406 -0.11 -14.25 -3.24
C GLU A 406 -0.72 -12.99 -3.89
N LEU A 407 0.10 -11.99 -4.27
CA LEU A 407 -0.40 -10.77 -4.90
C LEU A 407 -1.18 -11.07 -6.19
N GLY A 408 -2.39 -10.51 -6.26
CA GLY A 408 -3.33 -10.70 -7.36
C GLY A 408 -4.22 -11.94 -7.23
N VAL A 409 -4.24 -12.62 -6.07
CA VAL A 409 -5.21 -13.68 -5.75
C VAL A 409 -6.45 -13.06 -5.11
N ASN A 410 -7.64 -13.46 -5.54
CA ASN A 410 -8.91 -13.01 -4.96
C ASN A 410 -8.96 -13.26 -3.44
N LYS A 411 -9.44 -12.29 -2.65
CA LYS A 411 -9.42 -12.36 -1.18
C LYS A 411 -10.28 -13.50 -0.61
N ALA A 412 -11.35 -13.90 -1.29
CA ALA A 412 -12.14 -15.07 -0.90
C ALA A 412 -11.40 -16.39 -1.14
N VAL A 413 -10.69 -16.50 -2.27
CA VAL A 413 -9.78 -17.62 -2.55
C VAL A 413 -8.67 -17.69 -1.51
N LEU A 414 -7.99 -16.57 -1.26
CA LEU A 414 -6.89 -16.49 -0.28
C LEU A 414 -7.35 -16.93 1.11
N SER A 415 -8.49 -16.42 1.58
CA SER A 415 -9.03 -16.78 2.90
C SER A 415 -9.42 -18.26 2.95
N ALA A 416 -10.07 -18.80 1.91
CA ALA A 416 -10.42 -20.21 1.86
C ALA A 416 -9.19 -21.11 1.91
N ARG A 417 -8.12 -20.80 1.16
CA ARG A 417 -6.84 -21.54 1.21
C ARG A 417 -6.29 -21.60 2.63
N GLN A 418 -6.25 -20.45 3.31
CA GLN A 418 -5.74 -20.36 4.68
C GLN A 418 -6.60 -21.14 5.69
N MET A 419 -7.92 -21.11 5.52
CA MET A 419 -8.83 -21.89 6.36
C MET A 419 -8.66 -23.39 6.12
N PHE A 420 -8.51 -23.83 4.87
CA PHE A 420 -8.22 -25.24 4.55
C PHE A 420 -6.86 -25.71 5.06
N GLU A 421 -5.87 -24.82 5.13
CA GLU A 421 -4.57 -25.12 5.75
C GLU A 421 -4.68 -25.30 7.28
N ILE A 422 -5.76 -24.84 7.91
CA ILE A 422 -6.06 -25.05 9.34
C ILE A 422 -6.95 -26.28 9.56
N ASP A 423 -8.03 -26.40 8.78
CA ASP A 423 -8.95 -27.55 8.81
C ASP A 423 -9.34 -27.93 7.36
N PRO A 424 -8.74 -28.99 6.80
CA PRO A 424 -9.01 -29.41 5.42
C PRO A 424 -10.43 -29.97 5.21
N TYR A 425 -11.16 -30.25 6.30
CA TYR A 425 -12.50 -30.86 6.26
C TYR A 425 -13.65 -29.84 6.37
N LEU A 426 -13.34 -28.54 6.26
CA LEU A 426 -14.33 -27.48 6.18
C LEU A 426 -15.15 -27.56 4.89
N ASP A 427 -16.43 -27.19 4.97
CA ASP A 427 -17.28 -27.01 3.80
C ASP A 427 -17.35 -25.52 3.44
N ILE A 428 -16.54 -25.08 2.49
CA ILE A 428 -16.46 -23.66 2.11
C ILE A 428 -17.09 -23.46 0.73
N GLU A 429 -17.89 -22.42 0.60
CA GLU A 429 -18.40 -21.85 -0.65
C GLU A 429 -17.85 -20.43 -0.82
N ILE A 430 -17.48 -20.05 -2.05
CA ILE A 430 -16.92 -18.72 -2.33
C ILE A 430 -17.71 -18.00 -3.43
N HIS A 431 -18.03 -16.73 -3.18
CA HIS A 431 -18.65 -15.79 -4.11
C HIS A 431 -17.59 -14.76 -4.52
N ARG A 432 -16.77 -15.13 -5.52
CA ARG A 432 -15.62 -14.32 -5.97
C ARG A 432 -15.99 -12.99 -6.61
N GLY A 433 -17.24 -12.84 -7.07
CA GLY A 433 -17.75 -11.58 -7.60
C GLY A 433 -18.30 -10.66 -6.50
N GLY A 434 -18.14 -11.03 -5.22
CA GLY A 434 -18.85 -10.39 -4.13
C GLY A 434 -20.36 -10.65 -4.21
N LEU A 435 -21.13 -9.82 -3.53
CA LEU A 435 -22.59 -9.89 -3.53
C LEU A 435 -23.20 -8.82 -4.44
N THR A 436 -24.22 -9.22 -5.17
CA THR A 436 -25.01 -8.40 -6.10
C THR A 436 -26.49 -8.68 -5.88
N GLU A 437 -27.37 -7.86 -6.47
CA GLU A 437 -28.82 -8.09 -6.44
C GLU A 437 -29.19 -9.49 -6.93
N ASP A 438 -28.50 -9.98 -7.96
CA ASP A 438 -28.78 -11.28 -8.58
C ASP A 438 -28.37 -12.49 -7.74
N ASN A 439 -27.42 -12.34 -6.80
CA ASN A 439 -26.81 -13.47 -6.10
C ASN A 439 -26.96 -13.43 -4.57
N ILE A 440 -27.37 -12.30 -3.99
CA ILE A 440 -27.47 -12.14 -2.54
C ILE A 440 -28.49 -13.10 -1.93
N GLU A 441 -29.62 -13.33 -2.59
CA GLU A 441 -30.61 -14.32 -2.14
C GLU A 441 -29.99 -15.72 -2.05
N ALA A 442 -29.25 -16.14 -3.09
CA ALA A 442 -28.58 -17.44 -3.11
C ALA A 442 -27.56 -17.60 -1.96
N PHE A 443 -26.81 -16.53 -1.63
CA PHE A 443 -25.87 -16.53 -0.50
C PHE A 443 -26.56 -16.88 0.83
N PHE A 444 -27.76 -16.34 1.07
CA PHE A 444 -28.51 -16.57 2.32
C PHE A 444 -29.32 -17.86 2.34
N THR A 445 -29.88 -18.29 1.20
CA THR A 445 -30.72 -19.51 1.11
C THR A 445 -29.98 -20.79 1.48
N GLY A 446 -28.64 -20.78 1.47
CA GLY A 446 -27.80 -21.89 1.95
C GLY A 446 -27.86 -22.17 3.46
N GLY A 447 -28.62 -21.39 4.24
CA GLY A 447 -28.85 -21.65 5.67
C GLY A 447 -27.72 -21.14 6.58
N ILE A 448 -27.52 -19.83 6.62
CA ILE A 448 -26.52 -19.18 7.49
C ILE A 448 -27.04 -19.07 8.93
N ASP A 449 -26.23 -19.51 9.91
CA ASP A 449 -26.53 -19.38 11.35
C ASP A 449 -26.03 -18.06 11.97
N LEU A 450 -25.01 -17.45 11.36
CA LEU A 450 -24.38 -16.20 11.80
C LEU A 450 -23.73 -15.50 10.60
N LEU A 451 -23.97 -14.20 10.46
CA LEU A 451 -23.33 -13.37 9.46
C LEU A 451 -22.23 -12.51 10.09
N ILE A 452 -21.04 -12.53 9.51
CA ILE A 452 -19.96 -11.57 9.73
C ILE A 452 -19.94 -10.63 8.54
N GLU A 453 -20.16 -9.34 8.79
CA GLU A 453 -20.26 -8.34 7.73
C GLU A 453 -19.16 -7.29 7.90
N GLU A 454 -18.20 -7.29 6.96
CA GLU A 454 -16.95 -6.52 7.00
C GLU A 454 -16.69 -5.85 5.64
N CYS A 455 -17.74 -5.43 4.94
CA CYS A 455 -17.64 -4.84 3.61
C CYS A 455 -17.73 -3.31 3.64
N ASP A 456 -17.04 -2.67 2.68
CA ASP A 456 -17.03 -1.21 2.53
C ASP A 456 -18.08 -0.72 1.53
N THR A 457 -18.80 -1.62 0.86
CA THR A 457 -19.83 -1.27 -0.13
C THR A 457 -21.15 -0.95 0.56
N PRO A 458 -21.63 0.30 0.56
CA PRO A 458 -22.80 0.69 1.36
C PRO A 458 -24.07 -0.11 0.99
N TRP A 459 -24.28 -0.38 -0.30
CA TRP A 459 -25.43 -1.19 -0.76
C TRP A 459 -25.39 -2.59 -0.16
N VAL A 460 -24.26 -3.30 -0.27
CA VAL A 460 -24.10 -4.66 0.28
C VAL A 460 -24.32 -4.65 1.79
N LYS A 461 -23.77 -3.66 2.50
CA LYS A 461 -23.89 -3.54 3.96
C LYS A 461 -25.35 -3.42 4.44
N VAL A 462 -26.17 -2.68 3.70
CA VAL A 462 -27.60 -2.51 3.99
C VAL A 462 -28.38 -3.75 3.54
N ALA A 463 -28.21 -4.20 2.29
CA ALA A 463 -28.93 -5.33 1.74
C ALA A 463 -28.70 -6.62 2.55
N ALA A 464 -27.45 -6.93 2.91
CA ALA A 464 -27.13 -8.10 3.71
C ALA A 464 -27.82 -8.10 5.09
N ARG A 465 -28.02 -6.93 5.69
CA ARG A 465 -28.75 -6.79 6.95
C ARG A 465 -30.26 -6.89 6.78
N GLU A 466 -30.82 -6.42 5.66
CA GLU A 466 -32.23 -6.66 5.32
C GLU A 466 -32.51 -8.16 5.21
N TYR A 467 -31.71 -8.88 4.42
CA TYR A 467 -31.82 -10.34 4.30
C TYR A 467 -31.60 -11.05 5.64
N ALA A 468 -30.56 -10.68 6.39
CA ALA A 468 -30.29 -11.27 7.70
C ALA A 468 -31.45 -11.04 8.68
N ARG A 469 -32.04 -9.84 8.70
CA ARG A 469 -33.21 -9.54 9.54
C ARG A 469 -34.41 -10.40 9.16
N ASP A 470 -34.75 -10.44 7.88
CA ASP A 470 -35.92 -11.16 7.38
C ASP A 470 -35.80 -12.67 7.63
N LEU A 471 -34.57 -13.20 7.60
CA LEU A 471 -34.25 -14.60 7.89
C LEU A 471 -33.89 -14.87 9.36
N ARG A 472 -33.94 -13.83 10.22
CA ARG A 472 -33.62 -13.93 11.66
C ARG A 472 -32.22 -14.44 11.95
N ILE A 473 -31.25 -13.99 11.17
CA ILE A 473 -29.83 -14.33 11.27
C ILE A 473 -29.14 -13.23 12.07
N PRO A 474 -28.44 -13.55 13.18
CA PRO A 474 -27.65 -12.56 13.89
C PRO A 474 -26.49 -12.05 13.01
N VAL A 475 -26.21 -10.76 13.11
CA VAL A 475 -25.10 -10.09 12.40
C VAL A 475 -24.08 -9.59 13.41
N VAL A 476 -22.80 -9.80 13.09
CA VAL A 476 -21.67 -9.24 13.83
C VAL A 476 -20.77 -8.50 12.85
N MET A 477 -20.33 -7.31 13.24
CA MET A 477 -19.39 -6.48 12.48
C MET A 477 -18.37 -5.89 13.43
N ASP A 478 -17.10 -5.98 13.08
CA ASP A 478 -16.02 -5.19 13.63
C ASP A 478 -15.93 -3.85 12.88
N CYS A 479 -15.62 -2.80 13.61
CA CYS A 479 -14.98 -1.63 13.03
C CYS A 479 -13.70 -1.36 13.81
N ASN A 480 -12.56 -1.43 13.11
CA ASN A 480 -11.25 -1.40 13.75
C ASN A 480 -10.99 -0.12 14.55
N ASP A 481 -11.64 1.00 14.20
CA ASP A 481 -11.54 2.24 14.95
C ASP A 481 -12.07 2.06 16.37
N ARG A 482 -11.21 2.35 17.36
CA ARG A 482 -11.48 2.16 18.79
C ARG A 482 -11.92 0.73 19.18
N GLY A 483 -11.68 -0.26 18.32
CA GLY A 483 -12.12 -1.65 18.55
C GLY A 483 -13.62 -1.75 18.81
N MET A 484 -14.42 -1.15 17.92
CA MET A 484 -15.87 -1.22 17.96
C MET A 484 -16.35 -2.60 17.48
N LEU A 485 -17.22 -3.23 18.25
CA LEU A 485 -17.98 -4.41 17.87
C LEU A 485 -19.46 -4.03 17.80
N ASP A 486 -20.09 -4.28 16.66
CA ASP A 486 -21.52 -4.09 16.42
C ASP A 486 -22.19 -5.48 16.35
N VAL A 487 -23.25 -5.67 17.12
CA VAL A 487 -24.00 -6.92 17.19
C VAL A 487 -25.49 -6.63 16.96
N GLU A 488 -26.10 -7.32 16.01
CA GLU A 488 -27.53 -7.26 15.75
C GLU A 488 -28.14 -8.66 15.85
N ARG A 489 -28.81 -8.93 16.97
CA ARG A 489 -29.49 -10.21 17.26
C ARG A 489 -30.86 -10.27 16.60
N PHE A 490 -30.93 -10.24 15.27
CA PHE A 490 -32.20 -10.38 14.55
C PHE A 490 -32.93 -11.70 14.83
N ASP A 491 -32.21 -12.71 15.33
CA ASP A 491 -32.77 -13.96 15.86
C ASP A 491 -33.62 -13.77 17.12
N LEU A 492 -33.35 -12.73 17.92
CA LEU A 492 -34.08 -12.39 19.15
C LEU A 492 -34.94 -11.13 19.00
N GLU A 493 -34.51 -10.19 18.16
CA GLU A 493 -35.10 -8.87 17.96
C GLU A 493 -35.38 -8.65 16.46
N PRO A 494 -36.34 -9.38 15.85
CA PRO A 494 -36.58 -9.35 14.41
C PRO A 494 -37.04 -7.98 13.89
N ASP A 495 -37.62 -7.14 14.75
CA ASP A 495 -38.08 -5.80 14.40
C ASP A 495 -37.01 -4.72 14.64
N ARG A 496 -35.78 -5.11 15.01
CA ARG A 496 -34.69 -4.15 15.24
C ARG A 496 -34.40 -3.35 13.96
N PRO A 497 -34.33 -2.01 14.02
CA PRO A 497 -33.86 -1.20 12.91
C PRO A 497 -32.39 -1.48 12.58
N LEU A 498 -32.04 -1.45 11.30
CA LEU A 498 -30.69 -1.76 10.81
C LEU A 498 -29.66 -0.77 11.38
N LEU A 499 -28.47 -1.28 11.72
CA LEU A 499 -27.41 -0.52 12.41
C LEU A 499 -27.97 0.24 13.62
N HIS A 500 -28.87 -0.42 14.35
CA HIS A 500 -29.55 0.13 15.53
C HIS A 500 -30.33 1.43 15.28
N GLY A 501 -30.76 1.67 14.04
CA GLY A 501 -31.52 2.86 13.64
C GLY A 501 -30.65 4.07 13.29
N LEU A 502 -29.31 3.91 13.21
CA LEU A 502 -28.40 4.99 12.82
C LEU A 502 -28.62 5.47 11.39
N LEU A 503 -29.20 4.63 10.53
CA LEU A 503 -29.48 4.97 9.13
C LEU A 503 -30.88 5.57 8.91
N GLY A 504 -31.71 5.70 9.95
CA GLY A 504 -33.13 6.02 9.78
C GLY A 504 -33.86 4.95 8.95
N ASP A 505 -34.67 5.38 7.98
CA ASP A 505 -35.49 4.50 7.13
C ASP A 505 -34.84 4.11 5.79
N ILE A 506 -33.54 4.41 5.61
CA ILE A 506 -32.81 4.09 4.36
C ILE A 506 -32.78 2.59 4.12
N LYS A 507 -33.21 2.16 2.93
CA LYS A 507 -33.19 0.78 2.46
C LYS A 507 -32.12 0.57 1.39
N SER A 508 -31.79 -0.69 1.10
CA SER A 508 -30.79 -1.01 0.07
C SER A 508 -31.15 -0.42 -1.30
N VAL A 509 -32.44 -0.45 -1.67
CA VAL A 509 -32.96 0.13 -2.91
C VAL A 509 -32.72 1.64 -3.03
N ASP A 510 -32.70 2.36 -1.92
CA ASP A 510 -32.48 3.81 -1.90
C ASP A 510 -30.99 4.14 -2.10
N VAL A 511 -30.08 3.25 -1.66
CA VAL A 511 -28.62 3.47 -1.70
C VAL A 511 -28.09 3.67 -3.12
N ALA A 512 -28.70 3.01 -4.10
CA ALA A 512 -28.30 3.11 -5.51
C ALA A 512 -28.45 4.54 -6.06
N GLU A 513 -29.49 5.25 -5.63
CA GLU A 513 -29.86 6.57 -6.13
C GLU A 513 -29.15 7.72 -5.39
N LEU A 514 -28.45 7.44 -4.28
CA LEU A 514 -27.76 8.45 -3.49
C LEU A 514 -26.63 9.15 -4.27
N SER A 515 -26.58 10.47 -4.14
CA SER A 515 -25.46 11.31 -4.56
C SER A 515 -24.17 10.96 -3.80
N HIS A 516 -23.03 11.48 -4.28
CA HIS A 516 -21.74 11.25 -3.62
C HIS A 516 -21.74 11.75 -2.16
N GLN A 517 -22.31 12.94 -1.91
CA GLN A 517 -22.37 13.50 -0.56
C GLN A 517 -23.27 12.67 0.36
N GLU A 518 -24.43 12.24 -0.12
CA GLU A 518 -25.34 11.38 0.66
C GLU A 518 -24.71 10.02 0.98
N LYS A 519 -23.87 9.47 0.07
CA LYS A 519 -23.09 8.26 0.36
C LYS A 519 -22.04 8.48 1.43
N VAL A 520 -21.37 9.63 1.45
CA VAL A 520 -20.43 10.01 2.52
C VAL A 520 -21.16 10.14 3.85
N ASP A 521 -22.30 10.82 3.87
CA ASP A 521 -23.12 10.99 5.08
C ASP A 521 -23.64 9.64 5.60
N LEU A 522 -24.03 8.74 4.70
CA LEU A 522 -24.41 7.36 5.03
C LEU A 522 -23.25 6.59 5.68
N ILE A 523 -22.05 6.66 5.12
CA ILE A 523 -20.85 6.01 5.69
C ILE A 523 -20.55 6.57 7.09
N LEU A 524 -20.61 7.89 7.25
CA LEU A 524 -20.43 8.56 8.54
C LEU A 524 -21.47 8.13 9.59
N ALA A 525 -22.72 7.91 9.18
CA ALA A 525 -23.75 7.35 10.03
C ALA A 525 -23.45 5.90 10.42
N MET A 526 -23.01 5.07 9.47
CA MET A 526 -22.63 3.67 9.70
C MET A 526 -21.53 3.55 10.77
N VAL A 527 -20.54 4.43 10.78
CA VAL A 527 -19.45 4.40 11.78
C VAL A 527 -19.76 5.17 13.08
N ASP A 528 -20.95 5.77 13.20
CA ASP A 528 -21.30 6.75 14.24
C ASP A 528 -20.24 7.84 14.38
N ALA A 529 -20.27 8.82 13.47
CA ALA A 529 -19.33 9.94 13.40
C ALA A 529 -19.11 10.72 14.71
N ARG A 530 -20.00 10.59 15.71
CA ARG A 530 -19.84 11.21 17.03
C ARG A 530 -18.89 10.44 17.95
N ARG A 531 -18.57 9.19 17.61
CA ARG A 531 -17.81 8.25 18.43
C ARG A 531 -16.51 7.77 17.81
N ILE A 532 -16.26 8.09 16.54
CA ILE A 532 -14.97 7.80 15.90
C ILE A 532 -13.82 8.51 16.61
N SER A 533 -12.60 7.98 16.45
CA SER A 533 -11.38 8.60 16.98
C SER A 533 -11.09 9.95 16.33
N PRO A 534 -10.39 10.87 17.03
CA PRO A 534 -9.87 12.10 16.44
C PRO A 534 -9.02 11.85 15.19
N GLU A 535 -8.25 10.77 15.18
CA GLU A 535 -7.38 10.36 14.08
C GLU A 535 -8.19 9.94 12.86
N LEU A 536 -9.21 9.10 13.04
CA LEU A 536 -10.10 8.71 11.96
C LEU A 536 -10.88 9.92 11.44
N ALA A 537 -11.40 10.78 12.33
CA ALA A 537 -12.09 12.01 11.95
C ALA A 537 -11.20 12.95 11.10
N ALA A 538 -9.93 13.13 11.49
CA ALA A 538 -8.97 13.94 10.76
C ALA A 538 -8.65 13.36 9.37
N SER A 539 -8.74 12.04 9.20
CA SER A 539 -8.43 11.38 7.92
C SER A 539 -9.42 11.68 6.79
N PHE A 540 -10.69 12.01 7.12
CA PHE A 540 -11.73 12.29 6.12
C PHE A 540 -11.34 13.41 5.16
N GLY A 541 -10.73 14.49 5.67
CA GLY A 541 -10.31 15.64 4.85
C GLY A 541 -9.07 15.37 3.99
N GLU A 542 -8.34 14.28 4.25
CA GLU A 542 -7.09 13.93 3.58
C GLU A 542 -7.27 12.84 2.51
N LEU A 543 -8.42 12.16 2.48
CA LEU A 543 -8.77 11.19 1.44
C LEU A 543 -8.76 11.82 0.05
N GLY A 544 -8.10 11.17 -0.90
CA GLY A 544 -7.91 11.67 -2.26
C GLY A 544 -6.90 12.81 -2.38
N ARG A 545 -6.36 13.33 -1.26
CA ARG A 545 -5.32 14.39 -1.23
C ARG A 545 -3.96 13.84 -0.84
N THR A 546 -3.85 13.35 0.40
CA THR A 546 -2.62 12.75 0.95
C THR A 546 -2.80 11.29 1.34
N LEU A 547 -4.05 10.82 1.48
CA LEU A 547 -4.42 9.44 1.75
C LEU A 547 -5.17 8.82 0.55
N SER A 548 -4.87 7.57 0.23
CA SER A 548 -5.56 6.83 -0.83
C SER A 548 -6.81 6.10 -0.35
N SER A 549 -6.90 5.76 0.94
CA SER A 549 -8.02 5.06 1.57
C SER A 549 -7.99 5.27 3.10
N TRP A 550 -9.01 4.76 3.79
CA TRP A 550 -9.16 4.83 5.25
C TRP A 550 -7.95 4.22 5.97
N PRO A 551 -7.40 4.89 7.00
CA PRO A 551 -6.30 4.34 7.80
C PRO A 551 -6.77 3.11 8.60
N GLN A 552 -6.04 2.01 8.50
CA GLN A 552 -6.29 0.80 9.28
C GLN A 552 -4.96 0.22 9.79
N LEU A 553 -4.96 -0.25 11.04
CA LEU A 553 -3.80 -0.90 11.67
C LEU A 553 -4.06 -2.40 11.86
N ALA A 554 -3.02 -3.21 11.67
CA ALA A 554 -3.08 -4.66 11.89
C ALA A 554 -3.55 -5.03 13.31
N SER A 555 -3.15 -4.26 14.33
CA SER A 555 -3.55 -4.49 15.72
C SER A 555 -5.06 -4.35 15.91
N GLY A 556 -5.69 -3.35 15.28
CA GLY A 556 -7.13 -3.17 15.30
C GLY A 556 -7.86 -4.32 14.60
N VAL A 557 -7.38 -4.75 13.43
CA VAL A 557 -7.92 -5.90 12.69
C VAL A 557 -7.77 -7.21 13.48
N ALA A 558 -6.65 -7.40 14.15
CA ALA A 558 -6.42 -8.57 15.00
C ALA A 558 -7.34 -8.58 16.23
N LEU A 559 -7.56 -7.42 16.87
CA LEU A 559 -8.54 -7.27 17.95
C LEU A 559 -9.96 -7.58 17.45
N GLY A 560 -10.33 -7.10 16.26
CA GLY A 560 -11.61 -7.37 15.63
C GLY A 560 -11.89 -8.87 15.47
N GLY A 561 -10.90 -9.64 14.98
CA GLY A 561 -10.99 -11.10 14.91
C GLY A 561 -11.30 -11.76 16.27
N ALA A 562 -10.68 -11.28 17.35
CA ALA A 562 -10.94 -11.76 18.70
C ALA A 562 -12.35 -11.40 19.22
N LEU A 563 -12.81 -10.17 18.95
CA LEU A 563 -14.14 -9.69 19.32
C LEU A 563 -15.23 -10.48 18.58
N CYS A 564 -15.07 -10.68 17.27
CA CYS A 564 -15.98 -11.49 16.46
C CYS A 564 -16.00 -12.95 16.93
N GLY A 565 -14.86 -13.54 17.30
CA GLY A 565 -14.78 -14.92 17.81
C GLY A 565 -15.54 -15.11 19.12
N GLU A 566 -15.38 -14.17 20.05
CA GLU A 566 -16.11 -14.19 21.32
C GLU A 566 -17.63 -14.00 21.11
N ALA A 567 -18.02 -13.05 20.26
CA ALA A 567 -19.44 -12.81 19.93
C ALA A 567 -20.08 -14.05 19.27
N ALA A 568 -19.42 -14.62 18.25
CA ALA A 568 -19.88 -15.80 17.55
C ALA A 568 -20.07 -16.99 18.50
N ARG A 569 -19.07 -17.27 19.35
CA ARG A 569 -19.16 -18.34 20.35
C ARG A 569 -20.31 -18.10 21.31
N ARG A 570 -20.54 -16.87 21.77
CA ARG A 570 -21.68 -16.60 22.67
C ARG A 570 -23.02 -16.80 21.98
N ILE A 571 -23.18 -16.29 20.77
CA ILE A 571 -24.42 -16.37 20.01
C ILE A 571 -24.76 -17.83 19.69
N LEU A 572 -23.85 -18.56 19.05
CA LEU A 572 -24.02 -19.97 18.68
C LEU A 572 -24.02 -20.91 19.91
N LEU A 573 -23.40 -20.43 20.99
CA LEU A 573 -23.50 -20.73 22.41
C LEU A 573 -24.89 -20.76 23.07
N GLY A 574 -25.81 -19.92 22.59
CA GLY A 574 -26.95 -19.50 23.41
C GLY A 574 -26.52 -18.81 24.72
N LEU A 575 -25.30 -18.28 24.80
CA LEU A 575 -24.78 -17.51 25.94
C LEU A 575 -25.20 -16.04 25.80
N PRO A 576 -25.15 -15.25 26.90
CA PRO A 576 -25.51 -13.85 26.85
C PRO A 576 -24.63 -13.03 25.88
N CYS A 577 -25.28 -12.43 24.88
CA CYS A 577 -24.73 -11.48 23.92
C CYS A 577 -25.90 -10.64 23.37
N ALA A 578 -26.04 -9.41 23.85
CA ALA A 578 -27.12 -8.51 23.45
C ALA A 578 -26.75 -7.73 22.19
N SER A 579 -27.76 -7.23 21.47
CA SER A 579 -27.52 -6.28 20.39
C SER A 579 -26.96 -4.96 20.91
N GLY A 580 -26.10 -4.32 20.12
CA GLY A 580 -25.54 -3.01 20.42
C GLY A 580 -24.12 -2.81 19.89
N ARG A 581 -23.58 -1.63 20.15
CA ARG A 581 -22.18 -1.27 19.89
C ARG A 581 -21.38 -1.28 21.17
N PHE A 582 -20.27 -2.01 21.15
CA PHE A 582 -19.35 -2.16 22.26
C PHE A 582 -17.97 -1.66 21.83
N TYR A 583 -17.28 -0.92 22.70
CA TYR A 583 -15.95 -0.38 22.40
C TYR A 583 -14.94 -0.92 23.39
N THR A 584 -13.88 -1.53 22.88
CA THR A 584 -12.73 -1.90 23.73
C THR A 584 -11.84 -0.69 24.00
N ASP A 585 -11.62 0.14 22.97
CA ASP A 585 -10.79 1.36 22.94
C ASP A 585 -9.40 1.15 23.55
N LEU A 586 -8.44 0.66 22.73
CA LEU A 586 -7.10 0.33 23.20
C LEU A 586 -6.36 1.53 23.82
N ASP A 587 -6.57 2.74 23.30
CA ASP A 587 -5.95 3.95 23.85
C ASP A 587 -6.46 4.23 25.26
N ARG A 588 -7.77 4.07 25.47
CA ARG A 588 -8.37 4.17 26.81
C ARG A 588 -7.93 3.03 27.73
N GLN A 589 -7.69 1.82 27.20
CA GLN A 589 -7.25 0.66 28.00
C GLN A 589 -5.81 0.83 28.51
N LEU A 590 -4.95 1.43 27.71
CA LEU A 590 -3.54 1.65 28.02
C LEU A 590 -3.26 3.03 28.63
N SER A 591 -4.31 3.77 28.99
CA SER A 591 -4.17 5.10 29.56
C SER A 591 -3.59 5.04 30.99
N PRO A 592 -2.79 6.04 31.42
CA PRO A 592 -2.22 6.07 32.76
C PRO A 592 -3.26 5.94 33.88
N GLU A 593 -4.48 6.45 33.67
CA GLU A 593 -5.59 6.41 34.64
C GLU A 593 -6.11 4.98 34.87
N ARG A 594 -5.83 4.04 33.96
CA ARG A 594 -6.14 2.62 34.14
C ARG A 594 -4.98 1.80 34.70
N SER A 595 -3.80 2.41 34.88
CA SER A 595 -2.68 1.70 35.49
C SER A 595 -3.01 1.34 36.93
N THR A 596 -2.89 0.06 37.27
CA THR A 596 -3.00 -0.42 38.66
C THR A 596 -1.67 -0.40 39.39
N VAL A 597 -0.61 0.06 38.73
CA VAL A 597 0.74 0.18 39.29
C VAL A 597 1.11 1.67 39.27
N THR A 598 1.34 2.23 40.44
CA THR A 598 1.86 3.58 40.66
C THR A 598 3.38 3.61 40.68
#